data_AF-A0A935V2Q9-F1
#
_entry.id   AF-A0A935V2Q9-F1
#
_cell.length_a   1.000
_cell.length_b   1.000
_cell.length_c   1.000
_cell.angle_alpha   90.00
_cell.angle_beta   90.00
_cell.angle_gamma   90.00
#
_symmetry.space_group_name_H-M   'P 1'
#
loop_
_entity.id
_entity.type
_entity.pdbx_description
1 polymer ?
#
loop_
_entity_poly.entity_id
_entity_poly.type
_entity_poly.pdbx_seq_one_letter_code
_entity_poly.pdbx_strand_id
1 'polypeptide(L)'
;MSRPLGLSLLLLGACAPAVGPTADAGFNVHGAPGQIFSFDGSASAGDSLTFRWTVLDAPAQAEFTLEDADSSAAMLIPETEGTYVLGLEVCDASGTCDSAETQAWVGETATRAGLAGTKALGFGVSGFGGKKFGGPRKKPAP
;
A
#
# COMPACT_ATOMS: atom_id res chain seq x y z
N MET A 1 -2.00 73.65 22.94
CA MET A 1 -1.90 73.18 21.55
C MET A 1 -0.94 71.99 21.48
N SER A 2 -1.32 70.99 20.68
CA SER A 2 -0.66 69.75 20.23
C SER A 2 0.63 69.23 20.87
N ARG A 3 0.55 68.00 21.38
CA ARG A 3 1.66 67.05 21.55
C ARG A 3 2.04 66.51 20.15
N PRO A 4 3.31 66.47 19.72
CA PRO A 4 3.66 65.69 18.54
C PRO A 4 3.87 64.23 18.97
N LEU A 5 2.90 63.37 18.67
CA LEU A 5 3.09 61.92 18.62
C LEU A 5 3.32 61.56 17.15
N GLY A 6 4.57 61.37 16.78
CA GLY A 6 4.98 61.07 15.41
C GLY A 6 6.17 60.14 15.38
N LEU A 7 6.06 59.01 16.07
CA LEU A 7 6.98 57.90 15.91
C LEU A 7 6.16 56.65 15.54
N SER A 8 5.74 56.56 14.28
CA SER A 8 5.27 55.30 13.70
C SER A 8 6.48 54.47 13.32
N LEU A 9 6.92 53.64 14.28
CA LEU A 9 7.90 52.57 14.17
C LEU A 9 7.17 51.35 14.79
N LEU A 10 7.05 50.14 14.24
CA LEU A 10 7.66 49.45 13.12
C LEU A 10 6.55 48.67 12.40
N LEU A 11 6.79 48.35 11.12
CA LEU A 11 6.30 47.12 10.52
C LEU A 11 6.75 45.93 11.39
N LEU A 12 5.85 45.39 12.20
CA LEU A 12 5.99 44.04 12.75
C LEU A 12 4.74 43.28 12.33
N GLY A 13 4.61 43.09 11.02
CA GLY A 13 3.94 41.89 10.55
C GLY A 13 4.66 40.73 11.22
N ALA A 14 4.00 40.09 12.17
CA ALA A 14 4.46 38.83 12.72
C ALA A 14 4.54 37.87 11.53
N CYS A 15 5.72 37.78 10.90
CA CYS A 15 6.08 36.68 10.06
C CYS A 15 5.98 35.47 10.98
N ALA A 16 4.89 34.70 10.87
CA ALA A 16 4.79 33.43 11.56
C ALA A 16 6.10 32.67 11.30
N PRO A 17 6.72 32.04 12.31
CA PRO A 17 7.92 31.27 12.07
C PRO A 17 7.60 30.27 10.95
N ALA A 18 8.44 30.24 9.91
CA ALA A 18 8.32 29.26 8.85
C ALA A 18 8.23 27.88 9.52
N VAL A 19 7.08 27.22 9.35
CA VAL A 19 6.90 25.88 9.89
C VAL A 19 7.74 24.98 9.01
N GLY A 20 8.78 24.39 9.60
CA GLY A 20 9.64 23.45 8.88
C GLY A 20 8.82 22.29 8.30
N PRO A 21 9.36 21.57 7.31
CA PRO A 21 8.67 20.44 6.72
C PRO A 21 8.32 19.41 7.78
N THR A 22 7.16 18.78 7.64
CA THR A 22 6.71 17.63 8.42
C THR A 22 6.34 16.55 7.42
N ALA A 23 7.09 15.45 7.41
CA ALA A 23 6.86 14.33 6.52
C ALA A 23 5.72 13.43 7.05
N ASP A 24 4.87 12.98 6.15
CA ASP A 24 3.85 11.96 6.42
C ASP A 24 3.90 10.93 5.28
N ALA A 25 4.27 9.68 5.58
CA ALA A 25 4.42 8.62 4.59
C ALA A 25 3.11 7.84 4.33
N GLY A 26 2.00 8.27 4.92
CA GLY A 26 0.70 7.60 4.83
C GLY A 26 0.64 6.29 5.62
N PHE A 27 -0.33 5.46 5.25
CA PHE A 27 -0.59 4.19 5.95
C PHE A 27 0.19 3.03 5.38
N ASN A 28 0.42 2.02 6.22
CA ASN A 28 0.93 0.73 5.78
C ASN A 28 -0.06 0.02 4.85
N VAL A 29 0.46 -0.76 3.92
CA VAL A 29 -0.31 -1.44 2.87
C VAL A 29 0.03 -2.93 2.85
N HIS A 30 -0.86 -3.74 2.28
CA HIS A 30 -0.65 -5.17 2.13
C HIS A 30 -1.27 -5.69 0.85
N GLY A 31 -0.72 -6.76 0.30
CA GLY A 31 -1.18 -7.32 -0.96
C GLY A 31 -0.35 -8.51 -1.42
N ALA A 32 -0.72 -9.08 -2.56
CA ALA A 32 0.04 -10.14 -3.20
C ALA A 32 1.22 -9.57 -4.01
N PRO A 33 2.25 -10.38 -4.32
CA PRO A 33 3.28 -10.02 -5.29
C PRO A 33 2.71 -9.60 -6.66
N GLY A 34 3.40 -8.69 -7.34
CA GLY A 34 3.03 -8.14 -8.64
C GLY A 34 1.84 -7.18 -8.63
N GLN A 35 1.27 -6.87 -7.45
CA GLN A 35 0.28 -5.81 -7.30
C GLN A 35 0.96 -4.45 -7.16
N ILE A 36 0.22 -3.38 -7.47
CA ILE A 36 0.66 -2.01 -7.26
C ILE A 36 0.31 -1.59 -5.83
N PHE A 37 1.32 -1.17 -5.08
CA PHE A 37 1.21 -0.63 -3.74
C PHE A 37 1.43 0.89 -3.84
N SER A 38 0.39 1.67 -3.55
CA SER A 38 0.44 3.13 -3.62
C SER A 38 0.70 3.74 -2.25
N PHE A 39 1.62 4.70 -2.19
CA PHE A 39 1.95 5.47 -1.00
C PHE A 39 1.68 6.94 -1.26
N ASP A 40 0.99 7.59 -0.33
CA ASP A 40 0.56 8.98 -0.47
C ASP A 40 1.16 9.83 0.63
N GLY A 41 2.07 10.71 0.24
CA GLY A 41 2.73 11.68 1.10
C GLY A 41 2.11 13.07 1.07
N SER A 42 0.95 13.25 0.41
CA SER A 42 0.28 14.55 0.27
C SER A 42 -0.19 15.15 1.60
N ALA A 43 -0.26 14.36 2.67
CA ALA A 43 -0.52 14.83 4.03
C ALA A 43 0.68 15.55 4.67
N SER A 44 1.86 15.52 4.04
CA SER A 44 3.05 16.26 4.50
C SER A 44 2.79 17.77 4.51
N ALA A 45 3.33 18.45 5.51
CA ALA A 45 3.10 19.87 5.74
C ALA A 45 4.40 20.69 5.65
N GLY A 46 4.30 21.95 5.21
CA GLY A 46 5.42 22.88 5.11
C GLY A 46 5.33 23.73 3.85
N ASP A 47 6.29 24.62 3.67
CA ASP A 47 6.35 25.54 2.53
C ASP A 47 7.20 24.95 1.39
N SER A 48 6.63 24.87 0.18
CA SER A 48 7.32 24.44 -1.05
C SER A 48 8.12 23.15 -0.87
N LEU A 49 7.39 22.03 -0.75
CA LEU A 49 7.94 20.72 -0.45
C LEU A 49 8.48 20.00 -1.70
N THR A 50 9.64 19.37 -1.55
CA THR A 50 10.20 18.38 -2.47
C THR A 50 10.11 17.01 -1.81
N PHE A 51 9.69 15.98 -2.57
CA PHE A 51 9.46 14.64 -2.07
C PHE A 51 10.55 13.69 -2.59
N ARG A 52 10.98 12.75 -1.77
CA ARG A 52 11.85 11.64 -2.19
C ARG A 52 11.49 10.36 -1.45
N TRP A 53 11.00 9.38 -2.18
CA TRP A 53 10.70 8.04 -1.71
C TRP A 53 11.88 7.11 -1.94
N THR A 54 12.15 6.27 -0.94
CA THR A 54 13.22 5.26 -0.99
C THR A 54 12.76 3.98 -0.33
N VAL A 55 13.23 2.84 -0.83
CA VAL A 55 13.08 1.57 -0.12
C VAL A 55 14.26 1.43 0.83
N LEU A 56 13.98 1.50 2.14
CA LEU A 56 14.97 1.45 3.21
C LEU A 56 15.36 0.02 3.57
N ASP A 57 14.39 -0.89 3.54
CA ASP A 57 14.58 -2.31 3.78
C ASP A 57 13.69 -3.14 2.87
N ALA A 58 14.19 -4.29 2.45
CA ALA A 58 13.50 -5.22 1.56
C ALA A 58 13.94 -6.66 1.83
N PRO A 59 13.12 -7.66 1.45
CA PRO A 59 13.49 -9.06 1.58
C PRO A 59 14.79 -9.40 0.83
N ALA A 60 15.51 -10.42 1.30
CA ALA A 60 16.72 -10.88 0.62
C ALA A 60 16.40 -11.31 -0.82
N GLN A 61 17.18 -10.80 -1.78
CA GLN A 61 16.99 -11.07 -3.21
C GLN A 61 15.64 -10.57 -3.75
N ALA A 62 15.03 -9.57 -3.11
CA ALA A 62 13.78 -8.98 -3.58
C ALA A 62 13.91 -8.36 -4.97
N GLU A 63 12.97 -8.70 -5.84
CA GLU A 63 12.72 -8.01 -7.10
C GLU A 63 11.56 -7.02 -6.89
N PHE A 64 11.76 -5.74 -7.21
CA PHE A 64 10.73 -4.71 -7.12
C PHE A 64 11.04 -3.52 -8.05
N THR A 65 10.00 -2.77 -8.38
CA THR A 65 10.09 -1.47 -9.06
C THR A 65 9.49 -0.39 -8.16
N LEU A 66 10.16 0.76 -8.06
CA LEU A 66 9.61 1.97 -7.44
C LEU A 66 9.46 3.04 -8.52
N GLU A 67 8.23 3.48 -8.75
CA GLU A 67 7.86 4.53 -9.71
C GLU A 67 7.43 5.80 -8.98
N ASP A 68 7.57 6.94 -9.65
CA ASP A 68 7.20 8.27 -9.14
C ASP A 68 7.85 8.62 -7.79
N ALA A 69 9.09 8.16 -7.58
CA ALA A 69 9.82 8.33 -6.32
C ALA A 69 10.07 9.79 -5.92
N ASP A 70 10.03 10.74 -6.85
CA ASP A 70 10.20 12.18 -6.59
C ASP A 70 8.86 12.95 -6.50
N SER A 71 7.74 12.22 -6.43
CA SER A 71 6.38 12.77 -6.38
C SER A 71 5.79 12.67 -4.97
N SER A 72 4.70 13.41 -4.73
CA SER A 72 3.92 13.27 -3.49
C SER A 72 3.26 11.89 -3.36
N ALA A 73 3.06 11.18 -4.48
CA ALA A 73 2.55 9.83 -4.50
C ALA A 73 3.50 8.91 -5.27
N ALA A 74 3.93 7.81 -4.65
CA ALA A 74 4.83 6.82 -5.24
C ALA A 74 4.17 5.45 -5.33
N MET A 75 4.66 4.63 -6.26
CA MET A 75 4.12 3.30 -6.52
C MET A 75 5.23 2.25 -6.41
N LEU A 76 5.05 1.28 -5.51
CA LEU A 76 5.90 0.09 -5.41
C LEU A 76 5.21 -1.09 -6.09
N ILE A 77 5.95 -1.82 -6.92
CA ILE A 77 5.51 -3.08 -7.54
C ILE A 77 6.49 -4.17 -7.06
N PRO A 78 6.20 -4.85 -5.93
CA PRO A 78 7.06 -5.90 -5.40
C PRO A 78 6.73 -7.27 -6.01
N GLU A 79 7.73 -7.98 -6.52
CA GLU A 79 7.58 -9.34 -7.08
C GLU A 79 7.95 -10.44 -6.08
N THR A 80 8.55 -10.08 -4.93
CA THR A 80 8.97 -11.01 -3.89
C THR A 80 8.13 -10.83 -2.63
N GLU A 81 7.73 -11.93 -2.00
CA GLU A 81 7.02 -11.89 -0.72
C GLU A 81 7.94 -11.44 0.41
N GLY A 82 7.37 -10.70 1.36
CA GLY A 82 8.06 -10.24 2.57
C GLY A 82 7.63 -8.84 2.98
N THR A 83 8.42 -8.22 3.86
CA THR A 83 8.17 -6.86 4.35
C THR A 83 9.11 -5.89 3.66
N TYR A 84 8.55 -4.82 3.11
CA TYR A 84 9.28 -3.70 2.54
C TYR A 84 9.05 -2.48 3.42
N VAL A 85 10.12 -1.76 3.76
CA VAL A 85 10.07 -0.49 4.50
C VAL A 85 10.38 0.63 3.53
N LEU A 86 9.45 1.57 3.38
CA LEU A 86 9.63 2.76 2.56
C LEU A 86 9.85 3.97 3.46
N GLY A 87 10.83 4.78 3.08
CA GLY A 87 11.09 6.09 3.66
C GLY A 87 10.67 7.18 2.69
N LEU A 88 9.89 8.13 3.19
CA LEU A 88 9.64 9.42 2.56
C LEU A 88 10.53 10.46 3.23
N GLU A 89 11.37 11.14 2.44
CA GLU A 89 12.01 12.40 2.84
C GLU A 89 11.29 13.57 2.17
N VAL A 90 10.99 14.60 2.96
CA VAL A 90 10.39 15.85 2.50
C VAL A 90 11.30 17.00 2.88
N CYS A 91 11.72 17.78 1.89
CA CYS A 91 12.55 18.97 2.11
C CYS A 91 11.83 20.24 1.66
N ASP A 92 12.05 21.34 2.38
CA ASP A 92 11.61 22.66 1.95
C ASP A 92 12.63 23.33 1.00
N ALA A 93 12.28 24.50 0.47
CA ALA A 93 13.17 25.28 -0.41
C ALA A 93 14.42 25.84 0.28
N SER A 94 14.48 25.85 1.63
CA SER A 94 15.65 26.24 2.41
C SER A 94 16.66 25.10 2.57
N GLY A 95 16.25 23.87 2.23
CA GLY A 95 17.04 22.65 2.41
C GLY A 95 16.87 22.00 3.78
N THR A 96 15.91 22.46 4.60
CA THR A 96 15.51 21.73 5.81
C THR A 96 14.69 20.53 5.36
N CYS A 97 14.90 19.37 6.00
CA CYS A 97 14.21 18.13 5.65
C CYS A 97 13.65 17.43 6.88
N ASP A 98 12.56 16.70 6.68
CA ASP A 98 11.98 15.76 7.64
C ASP A 98 11.72 14.41 6.94
N SER A 99 11.54 13.34 7.73
CA SER A 99 11.39 11.98 7.21
C SER A 99 10.30 11.20 7.92
N ALA A 100 9.58 10.37 7.16
CA ALA A 100 8.58 9.44 7.67
C ALA A 100 8.75 8.06 7.02
N GLU A 101 8.27 7.02 7.70
CA GLU A 101 8.36 5.63 7.22
C GLU A 101 6.99 4.97 7.16
N THR A 102 6.85 4.03 6.22
CA THR A 102 5.66 3.19 6.04
C THR A 102 6.07 1.80 5.57
N GLN A 103 5.19 0.82 5.72
CA GLN A 103 5.47 -0.59 5.43
C GLN A 103 4.52 -1.16 4.39
N ALA A 104 5.07 -2.01 3.52
CA ALA A 104 4.32 -2.90 2.65
C ALA A 104 4.53 -4.36 3.06
N TRP A 105 3.44 -5.06 3.37
CA TRP A 105 3.44 -6.49 3.61
C TRP A 105 2.98 -7.25 2.36
N VAL A 106 3.92 -7.93 1.72
CA VAL A 106 3.70 -8.64 0.46
C VAL A 106 3.61 -10.13 0.74
N GLY A 107 2.51 -10.77 0.38
CA GLY A 107 2.29 -12.19 0.60
C GLY A 107 0.83 -12.61 0.39
N GLU A 108 0.54 -13.87 0.70
CA GLU A 108 -0.78 -14.46 0.50
C GLU A 108 -1.85 -13.71 1.34
N THR A 109 -2.56 -12.78 0.70
CA THR A 109 -3.77 -12.20 1.26
C THR A 109 -4.72 -13.36 1.56
N ALA A 110 -5.20 -13.46 2.80
CA ALA A 110 -6.09 -14.54 3.21
C ALA A 110 -7.30 -14.57 2.26
N THR A 111 -7.28 -15.48 1.28
CA THR A 111 -8.40 -15.69 0.38
C THR A 111 -9.51 -16.24 1.25
N ARG A 112 -10.54 -15.43 1.55
CA ARG A 112 -11.73 -15.95 2.23
C ARG A 112 -12.29 -17.05 1.33
N ALA A 113 -12.11 -18.30 1.75
CA ALA A 113 -12.45 -19.49 0.99
C ALA A 113 -13.82 -19.38 0.31
N GLY A 114 -13.81 -19.43 -1.02
CA GLY A 114 -14.95 -19.59 -1.90
C GLY A 114 -14.59 -20.58 -2.99
N LEU A 115 -14.60 -21.87 -2.66
CA LEU A 115 -14.79 -23.06 -3.52
C LEU A 115 -14.73 -22.83 -5.05
N ALA A 116 -13.55 -22.93 -5.67
CA ALA A 116 -13.41 -23.40 -7.04
C ALA A 116 -11.96 -23.81 -7.32
N GLY A 117 -11.69 -25.11 -7.42
CA GLY A 117 -10.43 -25.59 -7.98
C GLY A 117 -9.66 -26.61 -7.15
N THR A 118 -10.32 -27.62 -6.57
CA THR A 118 -9.62 -28.90 -6.44
C THR A 118 -9.36 -29.39 -7.87
N LYS A 119 -8.11 -29.19 -8.33
CA LYS A 119 -7.54 -29.80 -9.52
C LYS A 119 -7.88 -31.30 -9.48
N ALA A 120 -8.88 -31.70 -10.27
CA ALA A 120 -9.17 -33.10 -10.49
C ALA A 120 -7.96 -33.70 -11.22
N LEU A 121 -7.06 -34.33 -10.47
CA LEU A 121 -6.09 -35.24 -11.05
C LEU A 121 -6.88 -36.38 -11.67
N GLY A 122 -6.95 -36.36 -13.00
CA GLY A 122 -7.48 -37.47 -13.78
C GLY A 122 -6.65 -38.71 -13.49
N PHE A 123 -7.22 -39.63 -12.71
CA PHE A 123 -6.90 -41.05 -12.82
C PHE A 123 -8.15 -41.72 -13.38
N GLY A 124 -8.12 -41.91 -14.70
CA GLY A 124 -9.02 -42.83 -15.36
C GLY A 124 -8.72 -44.24 -14.85
N VAL A 125 -9.73 -44.88 -14.27
CA VAL A 125 -9.85 -46.33 -14.27
C VAL A 125 -11.24 -46.70 -14.76
N SER A 126 -11.21 -47.42 -15.87
CA SER A 126 -12.32 -47.98 -16.61
C SER A 126 -13.20 -48.91 -15.77
N GLY A 127 -14.50 -48.89 -16.07
CA GLY A 127 -15.28 -50.14 -16.18
C GLY A 127 -16.28 -50.43 -15.05
N PHE A 128 -17.34 -51.14 -15.46
CA PHE A 128 -18.54 -51.59 -14.75
C PHE A 128 -19.69 -50.56 -14.72
N GLY A 129 -20.76 -50.65 -15.50
CA GLY A 129 -21.40 -51.82 -16.10
C GLY A 129 -22.69 -52.14 -15.32
N GLY A 130 -23.87 -51.85 -15.87
CA GLY A 130 -25.12 -52.16 -15.14
C GLY A 130 -26.43 -51.60 -15.68
N LYS A 131 -26.75 -51.94 -16.93
CA LYS A 131 -28.09 -52.18 -17.51
C LYS A 131 -29.33 -51.74 -16.67
N LYS A 132 -30.11 -50.80 -17.21
CA LYS A 132 -31.55 -50.67 -16.89
C LYS A 132 -32.30 -51.90 -17.42
N PHE A 133 -33.37 -52.31 -16.73
CA PHE A 133 -34.69 -52.81 -17.21
C PHE A 133 -35.28 -53.88 -16.27
N GLY A 134 -36.51 -53.68 -15.79
CA GLY A 134 -37.45 -54.79 -15.56
C GLY A 134 -38.30 -54.82 -14.26
N GLY A 135 -39.44 -54.11 -14.26
CA GLY A 135 -40.78 -54.59 -13.84
C GLY A 135 -41.10 -54.95 -12.35
N PRO A 136 -42.39 -54.84 -11.93
CA PRO A 136 -42.80 -55.07 -10.54
C PRO A 136 -43.05 -56.55 -10.25
N ARG A 137 -42.69 -57.04 -9.06
CA ARG A 137 -43.11 -58.36 -8.57
C ARG A 137 -43.61 -58.33 -7.12
N LYS A 138 -44.74 -59.02 -6.96
CA LYS A 138 -45.61 -59.17 -5.79
C LYS A 138 -44.87 -59.64 -4.52
N LYS A 139 -45.36 -59.22 -3.35
CA LYS A 139 -45.04 -59.84 -2.05
C LYS A 139 -45.63 -61.26 -1.95
N PRO A 140 -44.97 -62.21 -1.27
CA PRO A 140 -45.58 -63.47 -0.87
C PRO A 140 -46.11 -63.45 0.58
N ALA A 141 -47.35 -63.96 0.75
CA ALA A 141 -47.93 -64.87 1.76
C ALA A 141 -47.59 -64.78 3.27
N PRO A 142 -48.38 -65.38 4.19
CA PRO A 142 -49.63 -66.16 4.02
C PRO A 142 -50.94 -65.35 4.11
#